data_AF-A0A7C2KI15-F1
#
_entry.id   AF-A0A7C2KI15-F1
#
_cell.length_a   1.000
_cell.length_b   1.000
_cell.length_c   1.000
_cell.angle_alpha   90.00
_cell.angle_beta   90.00
_cell.angle_gamma   90.00
#
_symmetry.space_group_name_H-M   'P 1'
#
loop_
_entity.id
_entity.type
_entity.pdbx_description
1 polymer ?
#
loop_
_entity_poly.entity_id
_entity_poly.type
_entity_poly.pdbx_seq_one_letter_code
_entity_poly.pdbx_strand_id
1 'polypeptide(L)' 'MADQNNPLIVQSDLTLFLEVHHDRYEEIRDKLSLFTELLKSPEHIHTYRITPISLWNAASSGLSKDDIFEILTRYAKF' A
#
# COMPACT_ATOMS: atom_id res chain seq x y z
N MET A 1 12.29 6.59 -8.50
CA MET A 1 11.56 7.43 -9.49
C MET A 1 10.23 6.74 -9.73
N ALA A 2 9.13 7.49 -9.81
CA ALA A 2 7.82 6.94 -10.08
C ALA A 2 7.79 6.25 -11.46
N ASP A 3 7.16 5.08 -11.52
CA ASP A 3 6.98 4.29 -12.75
C ASP A 3 5.49 4.26 -13.08
N GLN A 4 5.10 4.72 -14.28
CA GLN A 4 3.70 4.76 -14.69
C GLN A 4 3.07 3.36 -14.86
N ASN A 5 3.89 2.30 -14.89
CA ASN A 5 3.41 0.91 -14.88
C ASN A 5 3.24 0.36 -13.46
N ASN A 6 3.48 1.14 -12.42
CA ASN A 6 3.22 0.69 -11.06
C ASN A 6 1.70 0.71 -10.74
N PRO A 7 1.19 -0.25 -9.94
CA PRO A 7 -0.25 -0.37 -9.69
C PRO A 7 -0.75 0.34 -8.42
N LEU A 8 0.14 0.96 -7.64
CA LEU A 8 -0.23 1.62 -6.39
C LEU A 8 -0.28 3.14 -6.57
N ILE A 9 -1.40 3.73 -6.18
CA ILE A 9 -1.56 5.18 -6.08
C ILE A 9 -1.63 5.54 -4.59
N VAL A 10 -0.73 6.42 -4.14
CA VAL A 10 -0.67 6.90 -2.75
C VAL A 10 -1.21 8.31 -2.70
N GLN A 11 -2.24 8.55 -1.88
CA GLN A 11 -2.87 9.87 -1.75
C GLN A 11 -2.36 10.61 -0.51
N SER A 12 -2.48 11.94 -0.53
CA SER A 12 -2.04 12.82 0.58
C SER A 12 -2.83 12.63 1.87
N ASP A 13 -4.04 12.08 1.80
CA ASP A 13 -4.92 11.79 2.94
C ASP A 13 -4.69 10.40 3.55
N LEU A 14 -3.61 9.72 3.13
CA LEU A 14 -3.22 8.36 3.52
C LEU A 14 -4.16 7.25 3.01
N THR A 15 -4.99 7.55 2.02
CA THR A 15 -5.71 6.55 1.23
C THR A 15 -4.81 5.99 0.13
N LEU A 16 -4.93 4.69 -0.17
CA LEU A 16 -4.19 4.03 -1.23
C LEU A 16 -5.13 3.27 -2.16
N PHE A 17 -4.87 3.34 -3.46
CA PHE A 17 -5.57 2.57 -4.47
C PHE A 17 -4.62 1.57 -5.12
N LEU A 18 -5.02 0.30 -5.13
CA LEU A 18 -4.27 -0.79 -5.73
C LEU A 18 -5.07 -1.39 -6.90
N GLU A 19 -4.49 -1.36 -8.09
CA GLU A 19 -5.06 -1.95 -9.30
C GLU A 19 -5.01 -3.48 -9.23
N VAL A 20 -6.18 -4.14 -9.35
CA VAL A 20 -6.33 -5.59 -9.15
C VAL A 20 -5.79 -6.41 -10.32
N HIS A 21 -5.95 -5.90 -11.54
CA HIS A 21 -5.60 -6.62 -12.78
C HIS A 21 -4.12 -6.53 -13.15
N HIS A 22 -3.28 -6.01 -12.26
CA HIS A 22 -1.85 -5.85 -12.49
C HIS A 22 -1.07 -7.07 -11.99
N ASP A 23 -0.06 -7.54 -12.72
CA ASP A 23 0.70 -8.77 -12.39
C ASP A 23 1.30 -8.78 -10.97
N ARG A 24 1.76 -7.61 -10.50
CA ARG A 24 2.29 -7.39 -9.13
C ARG A 24 1.23 -7.19 -8.04
N TYR A 25 -0.07 -7.37 -8.34
CA TYR A 25 -1.16 -7.11 -7.40
C TYR A 25 -0.99 -7.90 -6.09
N GLU A 26 -0.77 -9.22 -6.17
CA GLU A 26 -0.69 -10.07 -4.97
C GLU A 26 0.49 -9.70 -4.08
N GLU A 27 1.67 -9.48 -4.68
CA GLU A 27 2.87 -9.04 -3.98
C GLU A 27 2.62 -7.73 -3.19
N ILE A 28 1.98 -6.76 -3.84
CA ILE A 28 1.75 -5.45 -3.24
C ILE A 28 0.63 -5.52 -2.21
N ARG A 29 -0.43 -6.27 -2.46
CA ARG A 29 -1.50 -6.53 -1.49
C ARG A 29 -0.92 -7.07 -0.19
N ASP A 30 -0.08 -8.09 -0.28
CA ASP A 30 0.50 -8.75 0.88
C ASP A 30 1.41 -7.77 1.66
N LYS A 31 2.19 -6.93 0.96
CA LYS A 31 3.00 -5.86 1.57
C LYS A 31 2.17 -4.78 2.24
N LEU A 32 1.08 -4.32 1.60
CA LEU A 32 0.20 -3.31 2.16
C LEU A 32 -0.50 -3.80 3.43
N SER A 33 -0.85 -5.09 3.50
CA SER A 33 -1.52 -5.68 4.66
C SER A 33 -0.71 -5.57 5.97
N LEU A 34 0.60 -5.33 5.87
CA LEU A 34 1.48 -5.20 7.03
C LEU A 34 1.29 -3.88 7.80
N PHE A 35 0.82 -2.82 7.13
CA PHE A 35 0.76 -1.47 7.72
C PHE A 35 -0.46 -0.64 7.29
N THR A 36 -1.46 -1.28 6.67
CA THR A 36 -2.69 -0.61 6.22
C THR A 36 -3.93 -1.42 6.60
N GLU A 37 -5.08 -0.76 6.59
CA GLU A 37 -6.39 -1.40 6.70
C GLU A 37 -7.07 -1.45 5.33
N LEU A 38 -7.64 -2.61 4.97
CA LEU A 38 -8.47 -2.74 3.76
C LEU A 38 -9.84 -2.12 4.01
N LEU A 39 -10.19 -1.10 3.22
CA LEU A 39 -11.49 -0.43 3.28
C LEU A 39 -12.53 -1.11 2.36
N LYS A 40 -12.14 -1.38 1.11
CA LYS A 40 -13.03 -1.96 0.08
C LYS A 40 -12.23 -2.78 -0.94
N SER A 41 -12.84 -3.86 -1.43
CA SER A 41 -12.25 -4.79 -2.41
C SER A 41 -13.18 -5.10 -3.61
N PRO A 42 -13.55 -4.10 -4.42
CA PRO A 42 -14.27 -4.33 -5.67
C PRO A 42 -13.33 -4.88 -6.76
N GLU A 43 -13.92 -5.30 -7.88
CA GLU A 43 -13.25 -6.04 -8.97
C GLU A 43 -11.99 -5.37 -9.57
N HIS A 44 -11.91 -4.04 -9.62
CA HIS A 44 -10.84 -3.35 -10.34
C HIS A 44 -9.83 -2.64 -9.44
N ILE A 45 -10.27 -2.09 -8.31
CA ILE A 45 -9.43 -1.24 -7.44
C ILE A 45 -9.71 -1.57 -5.99
N HIS A 46 -8.70 -2.05 -5.27
CA HIS A 46 -8.78 -2.18 -3.83
C HIS A 46 -8.38 -0.87 -3.15
N THR A 47 -9.11 -0.49 -2.10
CA THR A 47 -8.85 0.73 -1.34
C THR A 47 -8.32 0.38 0.05
N TYR A 48 -7.18 0.93 0.40
CA TYR A 48 -6.57 0.80 1.72
C TYR A 48 -6.43 2.16 2.40
N ARG A 49 -6.21 2.14 3.71
CA ARG A 49 -5.89 3.34 4.49
C ARG A 49 -4.78 3.07 5.49
N ILE A 50 -3.82 3.98 5.57
CA ILE A 50 -2.88 4.00 6.69
C ILE A 50 -3.55 4.75 7.84
N THR A 51 -3.63 4.09 8.99
CA THR A 51 -4.18 4.63 10.25
C THR A 51 -3.11 4.62 11.34
N PRO A 52 -3.23 5.43 12.39
CA PRO A 52 -2.32 5.38 13.53
C PRO A 52 -2.20 3.98 14.15
N ILE A 53 -3.30 3.23 14.22
CA ILE A 53 -3.30 1.87 14.79
C ILE A 53 -2.61 0.87 13.86
N SER A 54 -2.81 0.96 12.54
CA SER A 54 -2.11 0.09 11.57
C SER A 54 -0.59 0.31 11.61
N LEU A 55 -0.13 1.56 11.77
CA LEU A 55 1.30 1.88 11.94
C LEU A 55 1.84 1.38 13.27
N TRP A 56 1.07 1.51 14.36
CA TRP A 56 1.48 0.98 15.66
C TRP A 56 1.62 -0.55 15.63
N ASN A 57 0.68 -1.25 14.98
CA ASN A 57 0.75 -2.69 14.78
C ASN A 57 1.98 -3.08 13.96
N ALA A 58 2.25 -2.36 12.87
CA ALA A 58 3.43 -2.57 12.03
C ALA A 58 4.74 -2.36 12.80
N ALA A 59 4.84 -1.27 13.57
CA ALA A 59 6.02 -1.02 14.39
C ALA A 59 6.21 -2.10 15.47
N SER A 60 5.11 -2.56 16.08
CA SER A 60 5.14 -3.62 17.09
C SER A 60 5.55 -4.99 16.53
N SER A 61 5.34 -5.23 15.23
CA SER A 61 5.83 -6.42 14.53
C SER A 61 7.25 -6.29 13.97
N GLY A 62 7.91 -5.16 14.20
CA GLY A 62 9.29 -4.91 13.79
C GLY A 62 9.43 -4.23 12.42
N LEU A 63 8.34 -3.79 11.79
CA LEU A 63 8.40 -3.03 10.55
C LEU A 63 8.87 -1.60 10.82
N SER A 64 9.96 -1.20 10.18
CA SER A 64 10.49 0.16 10.32
C SER A 64 9.78 1.14 9.39
N LYS A 65 9.94 2.44 9.67
CA LYS A 65 9.46 3.49 8.77
C LYS A 65 10.10 3.38 7.38
N ASP A 66 11.37 2.96 7.32
CA ASP A 66 12.13 2.93 6.07
C ASP A 66 11.64 1.78 5.18
N ASP A 67 11.24 0.65 5.78
CA ASP A 67 10.56 -0.45 5.07
C ASP A 67 9.24 0.02 4.44
N ILE A 68 8.44 0.79 5.20
CA ILE A 68 7.17 1.35 4.69
C ILE A 68 7.45 2.31 3.54
N PHE A 69 8.41 3.22 3.69
CA PHE A 69 8.80 4.15 2.63
C PHE A 69 9.34 3.42 1.40
N GLU A 70 10.13 2.36 1.57
CA GLU A 70 10.62 1.55 0.45
C GLU A 70 9.47 0.91 -0.32
N ILE A 71 8.49 0.32 0.38
CA ILE A 71 7.29 -0.26 -0.26
C ILE A 71 6.53 0.83 -1.03
N LEU A 72 6.19 1.95 -0.38
CA LEU A 72 5.40 3.00 -1.01
C LEU A 72 6.13 3.60 -2.22
N THR A 73 7.42 3.92 -2.10
CA THR A 73 8.18 4.55 -3.18
C THR A 73 8.53 3.59 -4.33
N ARG A 74 8.73 2.30 -4.04
CA ARG A 74 9.00 1.27 -5.06
C ARG A 74 7.80 1.02 -5.96
N TYR A 75 6.61 0.96 -5.36
CA TYR A 75 5.40 0.60 -6.08
C TYR A 75 4.48 1.79 -6.39
N ALA A 76 4.83 3.03 -6.01
CA ALA A 76 4.02 4.20 -6.36
C ALA A 76 4.06 4.52 -7.86
N LYS A 77 2.89 4.80 -8.42
CA LYS A 77 2.67 5.23 -9.80
C LYS A 77 3.02 6.70 -10.05
N PHE A 78 2.92 7.52 -9.00
CA PHE A 78 3.13 8.97 -9.03
C PHE A 78 4.05 9.42 -7.90
#